data_AF-A0A553ZRA3-F1
#
_entry.id   AF-A0A553ZRA3-F1
#
_cell.length_a   1.000
_cell.length_b   1.000
_cell.length_c   1.000
_cell.angle_alpha   90.00
_cell.angle_beta   90.00
_cell.angle_gamma   90.00
#
_symmetry.space_group_name_H-M   'P 1'
#
loop_
_entity.id
_entity.type
_entity.pdbx_description
1 polymer ?
#
loop_
_entity_poly.entity_id
_entity_poly.type
_entity_poly.pdbx_seq_one_letter_code
_entity_poly.pdbx_strand_id
1 'polypeptide(L)' 'MAAQTKAERQAANRRAHFEKRQAERAGRGPRGLAESWMERARAVAATREKSGDEEVWNDLARTISVWVSRYEQ' A
#
# COMPACT_ATOMS: atom_id res chain seq x y z
N MET A 1 -6.53 -4.02 30.43
CA MET A 1 -6.29 -3.67 29.02
C MET A 1 -7.57 -3.97 28.25
N ALA A 2 -8.15 -2.99 27.55
CA ALA A 2 -9.31 -3.27 26.70
C ALA A 2 -8.89 -4.27 25.60
N ALA A 3 -9.66 -5.33 25.41
CA ALA A 3 -9.40 -6.32 24.37
C ALA A 3 -9.60 -5.66 22.99
N GLN A 4 -8.61 -5.74 22.10
CA GLN A 4 -8.72 -5.22 20.73
C GLN A 4 -9.95 -5.80 20.02
N THR A 5 -10.68 -4.92 19.36
CA THR A 5 -11.79 -5.30 18.48
C THR A 5 -11.27 -6.18 17.32
N LYS A 6 -12.18 -6.93 16.70
CA LYS A 6 -11.83 -7.79 15.55
C LYS A 6 -11.27 -6.98 14.37
N ALA A 7 -11.79 -5.77 14.16
CA ALA A 7 -11.34 -4.86 13.10
C ALA A 7 -9.91 -4.36 13.33
N GLU A 8 -9.58 -3.99 14.57
CA GLU A 8 -8.23 -3.56 14.96
C GLU A 8 -7.21 -4.70 14.82
N ARG A 9 -7.57 -5.91 15.26
CA ARG A 9 -6.74 -7.11 15.06
C ARG A 9 -6.48 -7.39 13.59
N GLN A 10 -7.48 -7.27 12.73
CA GLN A 10 -7.30 -7.45 11.29
C GLN A 10 -6.40 -6.38 10.67
N ALA A 11 -6.54 -5.12 11.08
CA ALA A 11 -5.67 -4.04 10.62
C ALA A 11 -4.21 -4.26 11.05
N ALA A 12 -3.99 -4.65 12.31
CA ALA A 12 -2.68 -4.99 12.85
C ALA A 12 -2.05 -6.17 12.10
N ASN A 13 -2.81 -7.25 11.87
CA ASN A 13 -2.33 -8.41 11.13
C ASN A 13 -1.97 -8.07 9.68
N ARG A 14 -2.78 -7.23 9.00
CA ARG A 14 -2.46 -6.76 7.64
C ARG A 14 -1.17 -5.96 7.61
N ARG A 15 -0.92 -5.13 8.63
CA ARG A 15 0.31 -4.37 8.77
C ARG A 15 1.51 -5.28 9.01
N ALA A 16 1.41 -6.22 9.95
CA ALA A 16 2.46 -7.19 10.23
C ALA A 16 2.80 -8.05 9.00
N HIS A 17 1.79 -8.50 8.25
CA HIS A 17 2.00 -9.22 6.99
C HIS A 17 2.68 -8.37 5.91
N PHE A 18 2.35 -7.08 5.84
CA PHE A 18 3.00 -6.15 4.93
C PHE A 18 4.48 -5.92 5.31
N GLU A 19 4.76 -5.69 6.58
CA GLU A 19 6.12 -5.52 7.10
C GLU A 19 6.98 -6.77 6.87
N LYS A 20 6.42 -7.97 7.09
CA LYS A 20 7.09 -9.23 6.77
C LYS A 20 7.41 -9.35 5.28
N ARG A 21 6.44 -9.08 4.40
CA ARG A 21 6.65 -9.13 2.94
C ARG A 21 7.67 -8.10 2.47
N GLN A 22 7.66 -6.89 3.05
CA GLN A 22 8.67 -5.87 2.79
C GLN A 22 10.07 -6.35 3.16
N ALA A 23 10.23 -6.96 4.35
CA ALA A 23 11.51 -7.50 4.79
C ALA A 23 12.03 -8.62 3.87
N GLU A 24 11.15 -9.55 3.45
CA GLU A 24 11.49 -10.61 2.49
C GLU A 24 11.89 -10.05 1.12
N ARG A 25 11.18 -9.01 0.64
CA ARG A 25 11.43 -8.40 -0.67
C ARG A 25 12.57 -7.38 -0.66
N ALA A 26 12.96 -6.86 0.51
CA ALA A 26 14.16 -6.03 0.66
C ALA A 26 15.41 -6.77 0.19
N GLY A 27 15.45 -8.11 0.28
CA GLY A 27 16.52 -8.93 -0.30
C GLY A 27 16.63 -8.85 -1.84
N ARG A 28 15.59 -8.36 -2.54
CA ARG A 28 15.61 -8.07 -3.99
C ARG A 28 16.03 -6.62 -4.30
N GLY A 29 16.50 -5.90 -3.29
CA GLY A 29 16.93 -4.51 -3.41
C GLY A 29 15.78 -3.52 -3.64
N PRO A 30 16.08 -2.31 -4.16
CA PRO A 30 15.11 -1.24 -4.35
C PRO A 30 13.88 -1.64 -5.16
N ARG A 31 14.04 -2.54 -6.13
CA ARG A 31 12.94 -3.08 -6.95
C ARG A 31 11.90 -3.81 -6.09
N GLY A 32 12.34 -4.69 -5.19
CA GLY A 32 11.43 -5.44 -4.33
C GLY A 32 10.65 -4.56 -3.35
N LEU A 33 11.29 -3.48 -2.88
CA LEU A 33 10.62 -2.47 -2.05
C LEU A 33 9.57 -1.69 -2.84
N ALA A 34 9.89 -1.26 -4.06
CA ALA A 34 8.95 -0.57 -4.94
C ALA A 34 7.72 -1.45 -5.24
N GLU A 35 7.92 -2.72 -5.59
CA GLU A 35 6.82 -3.68 -5.82
C GLU A 35 5.92 -3.82 -4.58
N SER A 36 6.51 -3.87 -3.38
CA SER A 36 5.76 -3.96 -2.12
C SER A 36 4.89 -2.73 -1.88
N TRP A 37 5.44 -1.54 -2.09
CA TRP A 37 4.69 -0.29 -1.94
C TRP A 37 3.59 -0.14 -2.97
N MET A 38 3.81 -0.56 -4.21
CA MET A 38 2.77 -0.55 -5.25
C MET A 38 1.62 -1.51 -4.96
N GLU A 39 1.89 -2.69 -4.40
CA GLU A 39 0.84 -3.57 -3.90
C GLU A 39 0.04 -2.93 -2.75
N ARG A 40 0.74 -2.28 -1.80
CA ARG A 40 0.11 -1.65 -0.65
C ARG A 40 -0.77 -0.47 -1.06
N ALA A 41 -0.29 0.38 -1.96
CA ALA A 41 -1.03 1.54 -2.46
C ALA A 41 -2.35 1.10 -3.11
N ARG A 42 -2.31 0.08 -3.98
CA ARG A 42 -3.52 -0.49 -4.60
C ARG A 42 -4.48 -1.08 -3.58
N ALA A 43 -3.99 -1.78 -2.56
CA ALA A 43 -4.83 -2.33 -1.51
C ALA A 43 -5.53 -1.23 -0.66
N VAL A 44 -4.84 -0.10 -0.42
CA VAL A 44 -5.43 1.05 0.27
C VAL A 44 -6.51 1.70 -0.60
N ALA A 45 -6.21 1.95 -1.88
CA ALA A 45 -7.15 2.53 -2.83
C ALA A 45 -8.43 1.68 -2.94
N ALA A 46 -8.29 0.37 -3.16
CA ALA A 46 -9.44 -0.55 -3.23
C ALA A 46 -10.25 -0.63 -1.92
N THR A 47 -9.64 -0.38 -0.76
CA THR A 47 -10.36 -0.35 0.52
C THR A 47 -11.18 0.93 0.67
N ARG A 48 -10.62 2.06 0.23
CA ARG A 48 -11.23 3.38 0.26
C ARG A 48 -12.38 3.51 -0.73
N GLU A 49 -12.18 3.01 -1.95
CA GLU A 49 -13.21 2.90 -2.99
C GLU A 49 -14.44 2.15 -2.48
N LYS A 50 -14.26 0.99 -1.83
CA LYS A 50 -15.36 0.22 -1.23
C LYS A 50 -16.14 0.97 -0.15
N SER A 51 -15.54 2.03 0.40
CA SER A 51 -16.15 2.90 1.40
C SER A 51 -16.75 4.17 0.79
N GLY A 52 -16.79 4.28 -0.55
CA GLY A 52 -17.36 5.39 -1.32
C GLY A 52 -16.38 6.49 -1.72
N ASP A 53 -15.08 6.31 -1.45
CA ASP A 53 -14.04 7.29 -1.76
C ASP A 53 -13.25 6.85 -3.02
N GLU A 54 -13.84 7.12 -4.20
CA GLU A 54 -13.27 6.75 -5.51
C GLU A 54 -12.09 7.66 -5.92
N GLU A 55 -12.05 8.90 -5.43
CA GLU A 55 -11.01 9.90 -5.71
C GLU A 55 -9.60 9.41 -5.31
N VAL A 56 -9.49 8.47 -4.38
CA VAL A 56 -8.23 7.83 -3.98
C VAL A 56 -7.46 7.21 -5.16
N TRP A 57 -8.15 6.73 -6.19
CA TRP A 57 -7.52 6.20 -7.39
C TRP A 57 -6.94 7.30 -8.27
N ASN A 58 -7.61 8.46 -8.34
CA ASN A 58 -7.13 9.63 -9.05
C ASN A 58 -5.82 10.14 -8.41
N ASP A 59 -5.75 10.17 -7.09
CA ASP A 59 -4.53 10.55 -6.36
C ASP A 59 -3.38 9.57 -6.58
N LEU A 60 -3.66 8.26 -6.58
CA LEU A 60 -2.66 7.25 -6.88
C LEU A 60 -2.15 7.37 -8.32
N ALA A 61 -3.06 7.55 -9.29
CA ALA A 61 -2.71 7.73 -10.70
C ALA A 61 -1.83 8.98 -10.91
N ARG A 62 -2.20 10.11 -10.30
CA ARG A 62 -1.41 11.35 -10.35
C ARG A 62 -0.01 11.17 -9.74
N THR A 63 0.08 10.46 -8.62
CA THR A 63 1.38 10.19 -7.98
C THR A 63 2.30 9.38 -8.89
N ILE A 64 1.77 8.34 -9.53
CA ILE A 64 2.53 7.49 -10.44
C ILE A 64 2.91 8.28 -11.70
N SER A 65 1.99 9.05 -12.28
CA SER A 65 2.28 9.81 -13.50
C SER A 65 3.39 10.83 -13.28
N VAL A 66 3.40 11.55 -12.15
CA VAL A 66 4.48 12.48 -11.80
C VAL A 66 5.82 11.77 -11.68
N TRP A 67 5.86 10.57 -11.09
CA TRP A 67 7.09 9.79 -11.01
C TRP A 67 7.56 9.36 -12.40
N VAL A 68 6.66 8.82 -13.23
CA VAL A 68 6.97 8.39 -14.61
C VAL A 68 7.50 9.56 -15.43
N SER A 69 6.79 10.69 -15.43
CA SER A 69 7.21 11.89 -16.16
C SER A 69 8.56 12.43 -15.73
N ARG A 70 9.01 12.21 -14.48
CA ARG A 70 10.34 12.62 -14.03
C ARG A 70 11.46 11.85 -14.73
N TYR A 71 11.24 10.57 -15.04
CA TYR A 71 12.26 9.67 -15.56
C TYR A 71 12.13 9.37 -17.07
N GLU A 72 11.01 9.77 -17.69
CA GLU A 72 10.82 9.73 -19.15
C GLU A 72 11.28 11.00 -19.87
N GLN A 73 11.75 12.02 -19.13
CA GLN A 73 12.31 13.27 -19.67
C GLN A 73 13.74 13.10 -20.19
#